data_AF-A0A098EBD6-F1
#
_entry.id   AF-A0A098EBD6-F1
#
_cell.length_a   1.000
_cell.length_b   1.000
_cell.length_c   1.000
_cell.angle_alpha   90.00
_cell.angle_beta   90.00
_cell.angle_gamma   90.00
#
_symmetry.space_group_name_H-M   'P 1'
#
loop_
_entity.id
_entity.type
_entity.pdbx_description
1 polymer ?
#
loop_
_entity_poly.entity_id
_entity_poly.type
_entity_poly.pdbx_seq_one_letter_code
_entity_poly.pdbx_strand_id
1 'polypeptide(L)'
;MPNANVTINGVEHTVDINGKIEYNVTITFLTLKAEKEGYISSEQISVAVEKDTVIENKTHNETKKDTSSYDNLLSLQNLTVIAIILITTLIIFLKLRKK
;
A
#
# COMPACT_ATOMS: atom_id res chain seq x y z
N MET A 1 -19.80 -4.59 9.30
CA MET A 1 -21.02 -5.31 8.84
C MET A 1 -21.38 -6.35 9.89
N PRO A 2 -22.36 -6.10 10.76
CA PRO A 2 -22.73 -7.08 11.79
C PRO A 2 -23.40 -8.32 11.19
N ASN A 3 -23.25 -9.46 11.85
CA ASN A 3 -23.85 -10.76 11.48
C ASN A 3 -23.51 -11.23 10.05
N ALA A 4 -22.41 -10.77 9.45
CA ALA A 4 -21.91 -11.37 8.22
C ALA A 4 -21.25 -12.72 8.55
N ASN A 5 -21.27 -13.66 7.60
CA ASN A 5 -20.50 -14.89 7.72
C ASN A 5 -19.13 -14.67 7.10
N VAL A 6 -18.10 -15.02 7.84
CA VAL A 6 -16.71 -14.97 7.39
C VAL A 6 -16.11 -16.34 7.59
N THR A 7 -15.46 -16.87 6.56
CA THR A 7 -14.66 -18.07 6.68
C THR A 7 -13.18 -17.69 6.76
N ILE A 8 -12.48 -18.24 7.75
CA ILE A 8 -11.05 -18.09 7.96
C ILE A 8 -10.43 -19.47 7.77
N ASN A 9 -9.63 -19.65 6.71
CA ASN A 9 -9.09 -20.95 6.31
C ASN A 9 -10.15 -22.06 6.18
N GLY A 10 -11.34 -21.69 5.69
CA GLY A 10 -12.47 -22.61 5.52
C GLY A 10 -13.25 -22.91 6.81
N VAL A 11 -12.89 -22.33 7.95
CA VAL A 11 -13.67 -22.41 9.20
C VAL A 11 -14.62 -21.22 9.27
N GLU A 12 -15.91 -21.49 9.47
CA GLU A 12 -16.95 -20.46 9.51
C GLU A 12 -17.01 -19.73 10.86
N HIS A 13 -17.16 -18.41 10.79
CA HIS A 13 -17.30 -17.50 11.91
C HIS A 13 -18.39 -16.47 11.62
N THR A 14 -19.13 -16.08 12.65
CA THR A 14 -20.11 -14.99 12.55
C THR A 14 -19.52 -13.72 13.14
N VAL A 15 -19.66 -12.62 12.42
CA VAL A 15 -19.21 -11.29 12.83
C VAL A 15 -20.08 -10.76 13.98
N ASP A 16 -19.46 -10.13 14.98
CA ASP A 16 -20.14 -9.55 16.13
C ASP A 16 -21.04 -8.34 15.76
N ILE A 17 -21.71 -7.78 16.77
CA ILE A 17 -22.60 -6.62 16.61
C ILE A 17 -21.89 -5.36 16.10
N ASN A 18 -20.57 -5.28 16.25
CA ASN A 18 -19.74 -4.15 15.83
C ASN A 18 -19.15 -4.37 14.43
N GLY A 19 -19.29 -5.56 13.85
CA GLY A 19 -18.64 -5.87 12.59
C GLY A 19 -17.23 -6.47 12.74
N LYS A 20 -16.85 -6.96 13.94
CA LYS A 20 -15.53 -7.52 14.27
C LYS A 20 -15.57 -9.05 14.42
N ILE A 21 -14.45 -9.70 14.09
CA ILE A 21 -14.13 -11.09 14.45
C ILE A 21 -12.75 -11.09 15.12
N GLU A 22 -12.62 -11.87 16.18
CA GLU A 22 -11.33 -12.20 16.79
C GLU A 22 -11.01 -13.67 16.53
N TYR A 23 -9.80 -13.93 16.05
CA TYR A 23 -9.35 -15.28 15.69
C TYR A 23 -7.90 -15.45 16.14
N ASN A 24 -7.62 -16.51 16.89
CA ASN A 24 -6.27 -16.81 17.36
C ASN A 24 -5.50 -17.52 16.24
N VAL A 25 -4.52 -16.82 15.67
CA VAL A 25 -3.76 -17.31 14.53
C VAL A 25 -2.50 -18.04 14.99
N THR A 26 -2.31 -19.28 14.54
CA THR A 26 -1.08 -20.06 14.76
C THR A 26 -0.23 -20.24 13.50
N ILE A 27 -0.71 -19.77 12.35
CA ILE A 27 -0.09 -19.96 11.03
C ILE A 27 0.27 -18.62 10.38
N THR A 28 1.16 -18.62 9.40
CA THR A 28 1.71 -17.39 8.81
C THR A 28 0.83 -16.74 7.75
N PHE A 29 -0.10 -17.48 7.15
CA PHE A 29 -0.98 -16.98 6.08
C PHE A 29 -2.41 -17.45 6.29
N LEU A 30 -3.37 -16.57 6.02
CA LEU A 30 -4.80 -16.85 6.09
C LEU A 30 -5.47 -16.68 4.72
N THR A 31 -6.51 -17.48 4.49
CA THR A 31 -7.53 -17.22 3.48
C THR A 31 -8.78 -16.70 4.19
N LEU A 32 -9.26 -15.52 3.79
CA LEU A 32 -10.43 -14.87 4.35
C LEU A 32 -11.51 -14.76 3.26
N LYS A 33 -12.73 -15.20 3.54
CA LYS A 33 -13.87 -15.02 2.65
C LYS A 33 -15.06 -14.51 3.42
N ALA A 34 -15.69 -13.43 2.95
CA ALA A 34 -16.84 -12.80 3.59
C ALA A 34 -18.08 -12.87 2.69
N GLU A 35 -19.20 -13.27 3.27
CA GLU A 35 -20.49 -13.41 2.59
C GLU A 35 -21.63 -12.84 3.45
N LYS A 36 -22.55 -12.14 2.79
CA LYS A 36 -23.78 -11.65 3.39
C LYS A 36 -24.84 -11.46 2.30
N GLU A 37 -26.07 -11.86 2.59
CA GLU A 37 -27.19 -11.66 1.67
C GLU A 37 -27.35 -10.17 1.32
N GLY A 38 -27.53 -9.90 0.02
CA GLY A 38 -27.61 -8.52 -0.51
C GLY A 38 -26.28 -7.81 -0.72
N TYR A 39 -25.14 -8.47 -0.45
CA TYR A 39 -23.80 -7.93 -0.68
C TYR A 39 -22.98 -8.83 -1.61
N ILE A 40 -22.07 -8.21 -2.36
CA ILE A 40 -21.10 -8.94 -3.19
C ILE A 40 -20.11 -9.64 -2.26
N SER A 41 -19.88 -10.93 -2.48
CA SER A 41 -18.90 -11.71 -1.73
C SER A 41 -17.47 -11.25 -2.02
N SER A 42 -16.58 -11.40 -1.04
CA SER A 42 -15.17 -11.04 -1.18
C SER A 42 -14.30 -12.16 -0.64
N GLU A 43 -13.19 -12.42 -1.33
CA GLU A 43 -12.19 -13.41 -0.94
C GLU A 43 -10.79 -12.79 -1.03
N GLN A 44 -9.98 -13.04 -0.01
CA GLN A 44 -8.57 -12.67 0.06
C GLN A 44 -7.77 -13.91 0.43
N ILE A 45 -6.76 -14.21 -0.39
CA ILE A 45 -5.89 -15.37 -0.22
C ILE A 45 -4.51 -14.86 0.21
N SER A 46 -3.83 -15.62 1.07
CA SER A 46 -2.46 -15.32 1.52
C SER A 46 -2.33 -14.02 2.31
N VAL A 47 -3.31 -13.72 3.17
CA VAL A 47 -3.20 -12.62 4.12
C VAL A 47 -2.10 -12.95 5.12
N ALA A 48 -0.98 -12.22 5.05
CA ALA A 48 0.15 -12.43 5.93
C ALA A 48 -0.19 -12.03 7.36
N VAL A 49 0.18 -12.89 8.31
CA VAL A 49 -0.01 -12.64 9.73
C VAL A 49 1.34 -12.26 10.29
N GLU A 50 1.48 -10.98 10.65
CA GLU A 50 2.64 -10.56 11.43
C GLU A 50 2.46 -11.03 12.86
N LYS A 51 3.49 -11.71 13.39
CA LYS A 51 3.56 -12.00 14.81
C LYS A 51 3.76 -10.65 15.51
N ASP A 52 2.94 -10.35 16.51
CA ASP A 52 3.19 -9.26 17.46
C ASP A 52 4.43 -9.61 18.30
N THR A 53 5.60 -9.57 17.68
CA THR A 53 6.80 -9.22 18.39
C THR A 53 6.62 -7.76 18.78
N VAL A 54 6.64 -7.48 20.08
CA VAL A 54 6.94 -6.13 20.59
C VAL A 54 8.30 -5.76 20.00
N ILE A 55 8.29 -5.14 18.82
CA ILE A 55 9.48 -4.59 18.18
C ILE A 55 9.52 -3.14 18.63
N GLU A 56 10.27 -2.89 19.71
CA GLU A 56 10.95 -1.61 19.87
C GLU A 56 11.62 -1.27 18.52
N ASN A 57 11.23 -0.14 17.95
CA ASN A 57 11.76 0.45 16.71
C ASN A 57 11.67 -0.42 15.45
N LYS A 58 10.48 -0.46 14.83
CA LYS A 58 10.37 -0.73 13.39
C LYS A 58 10.04 0.57 12.66
N THR A 59 11.07 1.21 12.12
CA THR A 59 10.95 2.25 11.09
C THR A 59 9.97 1.76 10.03
N HIS A 60 8.92 2.56 9.82
CA HIS A 60 7.84 2.34 8.87
C HIS A 60 8.41 2.32 7.45
N ASN A 61 8.82 1.14 6.98
CA ASN A 61 9.07 0.91 5.56
C ASN A 61 7.75 0.45 4.94
N GLU A 62 6.99 1.42 4.43
CA GLU A 62 5.86 1.14 3.54
C GLU A 62 6.35 0.35 2.33
N THR A 63 5.68 -0.77 2.07
CA THR A 63 5.83 -1.54 0.83
C THR A 63 5.35 -0.67 -0.34
N LYS A 64 6.27 0.07 -0.96
CA LYS A 64 6.02 0.74 -2.23
C LYS A 64 5.71 -0.31 -3.27
N LYS A 65 4.47 -0.27 -3.76
CA LYS A 65 4.03 -0.88 -5.02
C LYS A 65 5.04 -0.52 -6.10
N ASP A 66 5.70 -1.53 -6.66
CA ASP A 66 6.64 -1.37 -7.78
C ASP A 66 5.94 -0.69 -8.96
N THR A 67 6.17 0.61 -9.08
CA THR A 67 5.99 1.39 -10.30
C THR A 67 7.34 2.06 -10.59
N SER A 68 8.41 1.25 -10.65
CA SER A 68 9.81 1.68 -10.58
C SER A 68 10.38 2.32 -11.86
N SER A 69 9.65 3.24 -12.50
CA SER A 69 10.23 4.01 -13.62
C SER A 69 9.92 5.50 -13.61
N TYR A 70 8.83 5.95 -12.98
CA TYR A 70 8.47 7.38 -12.97
C TYR A 70 8.87 8.15 -11.70
N ASP A 71 9.06 7.45 -10.57
CA ASP A 71 9.35 8.11 -9.27
C ASP A 71 10.71 8.81 -9.24
N ASN A 72 11.70 8.31 -9.99
CA ASN A 72 13.02 8.96 -10.04
C ASN A 72 12.94 10.30 -10.78
N LEU A 73 12.16 10.41 -11.85
CA LEU A 73 12.09 11.63 -12.68
C LEU A 73 11.46 12.82 -11.94
N LEU A 74 10.51 12.55 -11.03
CA LEU A 74 9.82 13.57 -10.22
C LEU A 74 10.41 13.75 -8.82
N SER A 75 11.52 13.09 -8.50
CA SER A 75 12.18 13.29 -7.20
C SER A 75 12.64 14.74 -7.03
N LEU A 76 12.60 15.21 -5.77
CA LEU A 76 13.19 16.45 -5.25
C LEU A 76 14.41 16.93 -6.04
N GLN A 77 15.39 16.04 -6.06
CA GLN A 77 16.73 16.28 -6.56
C GLN A 77 16.74 16.33 -8.09
N ASN A 78 16.05 15.40 -8.77
CA ASN A 78 16.04 15.36 -10.23
C ASN A 78 15.28 16.55 -10.84
N LEU A 79 14.19 17.00 -10.20
CA LEU A 79 13.47 18.20 -10.63
C LEU A 79 14.34 19.46 -10.49
N THR A 80 15.11 19.56 -9.41
CA THR A 80 16.04 20.68 -9.18
C THR A 80 17.14 20.72 -10.24
N VAL A 81 17.73 19.56 -10.57
CA VAL A 81 18.76 19.45 -11.60
C VAL A 81 18.21 19.83 -12.99
N ILE A 82 17.03 19.32 -13.35
CA ILE A 82 16.37 19.65 -14.62
C ILE A 82 16.08 21.17 -14.71
N ALA A 83 15.59 21.79 -13.63
CA ALA A 83 15.32 23.21 -13.60
C ALA A 83 16.60 24.05 -13.83
N ILE A 84 17.72 23.69 -13.20
CA ILE A 84 19.01 24.39 -13.39
C ILE A 84 19.49 24.27 -14.83
N ILE A 85 19.37 23.10 -15.46
CA ILE A 85 19.77 22.90 -16.86
C ILE A 85 18.92 23.77 -17.80
N LEU A 86 17.61 23.84 -17.58
CA LEU A 86 16.72 24.66 -18.40
C LEU A 86 17.03 26.16 -18.26
N ILE A 87 17.23 26.64 -17.03
CA ILE A 87 17.56 28.05 -16.76
C ILE A 87 18.90 28.43 -17.41
N THR A 88 19.94 27.60 -17.24
CA THR A 88 21.27 27.87 -17.81
C THR A 88 21.22 27.87 -19.34
N THR A 89 20.52 26.91 -19.95
CA THR A 89 20.33 26.85 -21.41
C THR A 89 19.59 28.08 -21.93
N LEU A 90 18.53 28.51 -21.23
CA LEU A 90 17.77 29.72 -21.60
C LEU A 90 18.63 30.98 -21.51
N ILE A 91 19.46 31.12 -20.48
CA ILE A 91 20.38 32.27 -20.33
C ILE A 91 21.39 32.30 -21.48
N ILE A 92 21.97 31.15 -21.84
CA ILE A 92 22.91 31.05 -22.97
C ILE A 92 22.20 31.43 -24.27
N PHE A 93 21.01 30.88 -24.53
CA PHE A 93 20.23 31.19 -25.72
C PHE A 93 19.89 32.69 -25.80
N LEU A 94 19.47 33.30 -24.70
CA LEU A 94 19.18 34.74 -24.64
C LEU A 94 20.44 35.60 -24.85
N LYS A 95 21.59 35.19 -24.33
CA LYS A 95 22.87 35.88 -24.59
C LYS A 95 23.30 35.73 -26.05
N LEU A 96 23.12 34.56 -26.65
CA LEU A 96 23.46 34.30 -28.04
C LEU A 96 22.55 35.09 -29.00
N ARG A 97 21.26 35.23 -28.68
CA ARG A 97 20.30 36.02 -29.48
C ARG A 97 20.51 37.53 -29.38
N LYS A 98 21.23 38.01 -28.36
CA LYS A 98 21.61 39.43 -28.20
C LYS A 98 22.90 39.82 -28.95
N LYS A 99 23.53 38.87 -29.64
CA LYS A 99 24.68 39.10 -30.52
C LYS A 99 24.23 39.06 -31.97
#